data_AF-A0A2W0ATT5-F1
#
_entry.id   AF-A0A2W0ATT5-F1
#
_cell.length_a   1.000
_cell.length_b   1.000
_cell.length_c   1.000
_cell.angle_alpha   90.00
_cell.angle_beta   90.00
_cell.angle_gamma   90.00
#
_symmetry.space_group_name_H-M   'P 1'
#
loop_
_entity.id
_entity.type
_entity.pdbx_description
1 polymer ?
#
loop_
_entity_poly.entity_id
_entity_poly.type
_entity_poly.pdbx_seq_one_letter_code
_entity_poly.pdbx_strand_id
1 'polypeptide(L)' 'DLGAIYTRRKDYAGAIAALQHAMDLDAAEPDAHYRLARIYQTLGKTAESKEEFAKVEQHYNKKDESLASKLPSPPPPR' A
#
# COMPACT_ATOMS: atom_id res chain seq x y z
N ASP A 1 -2.06 -8.94 11.67
CA ASP A 1 -0.81 -8.17 11.53
C ASP A 1 -0.08 -8.60 10.24
N LEU A 2 -0.40 -7.97 9.10
CA LEU A 2 0.22 -8.30 7.81
C LEU A 2 1.49 -7.46 7.55
N GLY A 3 1.80 -6.51 8.45
CA GLY A 3 2.99 -5.66 8.37
C GLY A 3 4.25 -6.38 8.83
N ALA A 4 4.15 -7.28 9.82
CA ALA A 4 5.29 -8.03 10.36
C ALA A 4 5.78 -9.20 9.48
N ILE A 5 5.06 -9.55 8.40
CA ILE A 5 5.45 -10.67 7.51
C ILE A 5 6.60 -10.25 6.58
N TYR A 6 6.70 -8.97 6.23
CA TYR A 6 7.67 -8.45 5.27
C TYR A 6 9.12 -8.45 5.76
N THR A 7 9.33 -8.36 7.06
CA THR A 7 10.67 -8.16 7.64
C THR A 7 11.39 -9.47 7.94
N ARG A 8 10.69 -10.62 8.01
CA ARG A 8 11.34 -11.86 8.47
C ARG A 8 12.00 -12.72 7.39
N ARG A 9 11.75 -12.50 6.08
CA ARG A 9 12.23 -13.45 5.06
C ARG A 9 12.80 -12.89 3.74
N LYS A 10 12.84 -11.57 3.51
CA LYS A 10 13.10 -11.01 2.16
C LYS A 10 12.18 -11.60 1.07
N ASP A 11 11.06 -12.21 1.48
CA ASP A 11 10.11 -12.85 0.58
C ASP A 11 9.10 -11.80 0.09
N TYR A 12 9.64 -10.83 -0.65
CA TYR A 12 8.84 -9.78 -1.26
C TYR A 12 7.95 -10.35 -2.36
N ALA A 13 8.37 -11.44 -3.00
CA ALA A 13 7.62 -12.10 -4.07
C ALA A 13 6.33 -12.75 -3.55
N GLY A 14 6.41 -13.58 -2.50
CA GLY A 14 5.24 -14.23 -1.91
C GLY A 14 4.24 -13.22 -1.33
N ALA A 15 4.77 -12.10 -0.85
CA ALA A 15 3.96 -11.08 -0.25
C ALA A 15 3.31 -10.13 -1.27
N ILE A 16 3.96 -9.87 -2.42
CA ILE A 16 3.30 -9.30 -3.61
C ILE A 16 2.17 -10.21 -4.09
N ALA A 17 2.39 -11.52 -4.20
CA ALA A 17 1.36 -12.47 -4.62
C ALA A 17 0.16 -12.49 -3.65
N ALA A 18 0.42 -12.47 -2.35
CA ALA A 18 -0.64 -12.41 -1.34
C ALA A 18 -1.46 -11.10 -1.44
N LEU A 19 -0.80 -9.97 -1.68
CA LEU A 19 -1.48 -8.69 -1.89
C LEU A 19 -2.27 -8.65 -3.20
N GLN A 20 -1.75 -9.23 -4.28
CA GLN A 20 -2.48 -9.35 -5.55
C GLN A 20 -3.73 -10.21 -5.40
N HIS A 21 -3.67 -11.32 -4.66
CA HIS A 21 -4.86 -12.09 -4.32
C HIS A 21 -5.84 -11.30 -3.45
N ALA A 22 -5.35 -10.51 -2.49
CA ALA A 22 -6.22 -9.64 -1.69
C ALA A 22 -6.91 -8.59 -2.57
N MET A 23 -6.21 -8.03 -3.56
CA MET A 23 -6.77 -7.09 -4.54
C MET A 23 -7.76 -7.74 -5.51
N ASP A 24 -7.62 -9.04 -5.81
CA ASP A 24 -8.59 -9.79 -6.62
C ASP A 24 -9.92 -9.98 -5.86
N LEU A 25 -9.83 -10.17 -4.54
CA LEU A 25 -10.99 -10.32 -3.65
C LEU A 25 -11.66 -8.97 -3.34
N ASP A 26 -10.87 -7.93 -3.07
CA ASP A 26 -11.34 -6.57 -2.85
C ASP A 26 -10.36 -5.57 -3.48
N ALA A 27 -10.65 -5.22 -4.73
CA ALA A 27 -9.86 -4.26 -5.49
C ALA A 27 -9.98 -2.81 -4.95
N ALA A 28 -10.85 -2.57 -3.96
CA ALA A 28 -11.12 -1.24 -3.41
C ALA A 28 -10.46 -1.01 -2.05
N GLU A 29 -9.53 -1.88 -1.65
CA GLU A 29 -8.85 -1.87 -0.37
C GLU A 29 -7.54 -1.05 -0.46
N PRO A 30 -7.50 0.19 0.09
CA PRO A 30 -6.32 1.06 0.01
C PRO A 30 -5.12 0.54 0.82
N ASP A 31 -5.32 -0.28 1.85
CA ASP A 31 -4.24 -0.85 2.68
C ASP A 31 -3.39 -1.85 1.86
N ALA A 32 -4.00 -2.61 0.94
CA ALA A 32 -3.29 -3.50 0.02
C ALA A 32 -2.35 -2.73 -0.93
N HIS A 33 -2.84 -1.65 -1.54
CA HIS A 33 -2.03 -0.77 -2.39
C HIS A 33 -0.89 -0.09 -1.58
N TYR A 34 -1.16 0.35 -0.35
CA TYR A 34 -0.15 0.94 0.52
C TYR A 34 0.98 -0.05 0.86
N ARG A 35 0.60 -1.30 1.17
CA ARG A 35 1.57 -2.38 1.42
C ARG A 35 2.38 -2.71 0.18
N LEU A 36 1.75 -2.79 -1.01
CA LEU A 36 2.44 -3.03 -2.28
C LEU A 36 3.46 -1.92 -2.56
N ALA A 37 3.05 -0.68 -2.36
CA ALA A 37 3.89 0.49 -2.55
C ALA A 37 5.15 0.46 -1.67
N ARG A 38 5.01 0.07 -0.40
CA ARG A 38 6.15 -0.07 0.54
C ARG A 38 7.10 -1.21 0.18
N ILE A 39 6.58 -2.32 -0.35
CA ILE A 39 7.42 -3.41 -0.86
C ILE A 39 8.24 -2.92 -2.05
N TYR A 40 7.60 -2.22 -3.00
CA TYR A 40 8.29 -1.67 -4.16
C TYR A 40 9.36 -0.65 -3.76
N GLN A 41 9.15 0.20 -2.75
CA GLN A 41 10.23 1.05 -2.22
C GLN A 41 11.41 0.22 -1.71
N THR A 42 11.13 -0.85 -0.97
CA THR A 42 12.16 -1.72 -0.40
C THR A 42 12.95 -2.47 -1.48
N LEU A 43 12.30 -2.77 -2.62
CA LEU A 43 12.93 -3.37 -3.80
C LEU A 43 13.67 -2.37 -4.70
N GLY A 44 13.62 -1.06 -4.40
CA GLY A 44 14.17 0.00 -5.25
C GLY A 44 13.32 0.33 -6.48
N LYS A 45 12.11 -0.23 -6.57
CA LYS A 45 11.10 -0.01 -7.63
C LYS A 45 10.31 1.27 -7.35
N THR A 46 11.00 2.40 -7.41
CA THR A 46 10.44 3.71 -7.04
C THR A 46 9.29 4.14 -7.96
N ALA A 47 9.32 3.75 -9.24
CA ALA A 47 8.24 4.05 -10.19
C ALA A 47 6.96 3.31 -9.79
N GLU A 48 7.01 1.98 -9.69
CA GLU A 48 5.84 1.18 -9.29
C GLU A 48 5.34 1.57 -7.89
N SER A 49 6.24 1.89 -6.97
CA SER A 49 5.85 2.38 -5.64
C SER A 49 4.98 3.63 -5.70
N LYS A 50 5.38 4.64 -6.48
CA LYS A 50 4.65 5.91 -6.60
C LYS A 50 3.26 5.71 -7.22
N GLU A 51 3.15 4.82 -8.20
CA GLU A 51 1.87 4.50 -8.82
C GLU A 51 0.90 3.89 -7.81
N GLU A 52 1.39 2.97 -6.96
CA GLU A 52 0.57 2.35 -5.93
C GLU A 52 0.19 3.35 -4.83
N PHE A 53 1.10 4.23 -4.40
CA PHE A 53 0.76 5.31 -3.47
C PHE A 53 -0.30 6.26 -4.04
N ALA A 54 -0.22 6.62 -5.33
CA ALA A 54 -1.21 7.48 -5.95
C ALA A 54 -2.62 6.83 -5.95
N LYS A 55 -2.72 5.51 -6.12
CA LYS A 55 -4.01 4.79 -6.01
C LYS A 55 -4.56 4.85 -4.58
N VAL A 56 -3.70 4.65 -3.57
CA VAL A 56 -4.07 4.81 -2.16
C VAL A 56 -4.66 6.19 -1.91
N GLU A 57 -3.96 7.24 -2.36
CA GLU A 57 -4.40 8.63 -2.20
C GLU A 57 -5.71 8.90 -2.94
N GLN A 58 -5.91 8.36 -4.14
CA GLN A 58 -7.18 8.50 -4.86
C GLN A 58 -8.34 7.80 -4.14
N HIS A 59 -8.11 6.63 -3.54
CA HIS A 59 -9.12 5.91 -2.77
C HIS A 59 -9.47 6.63 -1.46
N TYR A 60 -8.48 7.19 -0.76
CA TYR A 60 -8.73 8.06 0.40
C TYR A 60 -9.47 9.32 -0.03
N ASN A 61 -8.98 10.08 -1.00
CA ASN A 61 -9.63 11.32 -1.43
C ASN A 61 -11.08 11.12 -1.93
N LYS A 62 -11.42 9.95 -2.49
CA LYS A 62 -12.82 9.57 -2.82
C LYS A 62 -13.67 9.18 -1.62
N LYS A 63 -13.09 8.58 -0.58
CA LYS A 63 -13.80 8.19 0.67
C LYS A 63 -13.78 9.32 1.73
N ASP A 64 -12.85 10.25 1.64
CA ASP A 64 -12.57 11.32 2.60
C ASP A 64 -13.42 12.58 2.41
N GLU A 65 -14.25 12.68 1.35
CA GLU A 65 -15.39 13.62 1.38
C GLU A 65 -16.32 13.32 2.59
N SER A 66 -16.19 12.13 3.20
CA SER A 66 -16.89 11.73 4.43
C SER A 66 -15.99 11.46 5.65
N LEU A 67 -14.64 11.51 5.58
CA LEU A 67 -13.80 10.87 6.62
C LEU A 67 -12.44 11.52 6.96
N ALA A 68 -12.25 12.82 6.69
CA ALA A 68 -11.01 13.60 6.93
C ALA A 68 -10.53 13.75 8.40
N SER A 69 -10.77 12.79 9.31
CA SER A 69 -10.45 12.92 10.74
C SER A 69 -9.72 11.74 11.37
N LYS A 70 -9.38 10.65 10.66
CA LYS A 70 -8.85 9.43 11.30
C LYS A 70 -7.62 8.75 10.68
N LEU A 71 -6.98 9.32 9.66
CA LEU A 71 -5.72 8.78 9.16
C LEU A 71 -4.49 9.46 9.76
N PRO A 72 -3.42 8.71 10.11
CA PRO A 72 -2.12 9.31 10.33
C PRO A 72 -1.63 9.88 9.00
N SER A 73 -1.38 11.18 8.99
CA SER A 73 -0.84 11.90 7.83
C SER A 73 0.36 11.14 7.25
N PRO A 74 0.47 10.97 5.93
CA PRO A 74 1.70 10.44 5.34
C PRO A 74 2.89 11.30 5.79
N PRO A 75 4.04 10.71 6.16
CA PRO A 75 5.18 11.49 6.61
C PRO A 75 5.63 12.42 5.47
N PRO A 76 5.93 13.70 5.76
CA PRO A 76 6.30 14.67 4.74
C PRO A 76 7.60 14.23 4.03
N PRO A 77 7.74 14.52 2.73
CA PRO A 77 8.97 14.25 2.00
C PRO A 77 10.13 15.06 2.62
N ARG A 78 11.29 14.42 2.83
CA ARG A 78 12.54 15.11 3.18
C ARG A 78 13.20 15.70 1.93
#